data_AF-A0A8H6Y166-F1
#
_entry.id   AF-A0A8H6Y166-F1
#
_cell.length_a   1.000
_cell.length_b   1.000
_cell.length_c   1.000
_cell.angle_alpha   90.00
_cell.angle_beta   90.00
_cell.angle_gamma   90.00
#
_symmetry.space_group_name_H-M   'P 1'
#
loop_
_entity.id
_entity.type
_entity.pdbx_description
1 polymer ?
#
loop_
_entity_poly.entity_id
_entity_poly.type
_entity_poly.pdbx_seq_one_letter_code
_entity_poly.pdbx_strand_id
1 'polypeptide(L)'
;MRDPGETLQVIVDQSQNKFPVKFVDQNLRPINPFWADFPHCDIFSSMTPDLLHELHNGVFGDHIAKWLTQAITSKDGKVDHRFRTMTPHPSLCHFTKGISLTSQWTGNERKHMEKVFLGILAQATDPTVQCAVVAILDFIYYAHFETHCDESLAQLDASWVTFHDNKSIFLKLKIRKNIDINKLHKLKHYVDSIRSRSTANGFNTKNTERLHNDFVKASYRATNKVRYTRQMTVWLACQEAVYQFSTYLQWAVPSYVADPTATSADSGADGEDDDEKEGEAAPTPNDPDGDDEGGRTG
;
A
#
# COMPACT_ATOMS: atom_id res chain seq x y z
N MET A 1 -5.36 11.86 -16.33
CA MET A 1 -6.21 12.04 -15.13
C MET A 1 -7.41 12.92 -15.47
N ARG A 2 -8.36 13.11 -14.54
CA ARG A 2 -9.50 14.03 -14.72
C ARG A 2 -9.03 15.47 -14.44
N ASP A 3 -9.76 16.45 -14.98
CA ASP A 3 -9.56 17.86 -14.65
C ASP A 3 -10.43 18.25 -13.45
N PRO A 4 -9.87 18.88 -12.39
CA PRO A 4 -10.62 19.36 -11.23
C PRO A 4 -11.72 20.36 -11.58
N GLY A 5 -11.44 21.31 -12.48
CA GLY A 5 -12.37 22.36 -12.88
C GLY A 5 -13.58 21.80 -13.63
N GLU A 6 -13.35 20.93 -14.62
CA GLU A 6 -14.41 20.21 -15.31
C GLU A 6 -15.25 19.38 -14.34
N THR A 7 -14.60 18.69 -13.39
CA THR A 7 -15.31 17.86 -12.42
C THR A 7 -16.21 18.71 -11.51
N LEU A 8 -15.71 19.85 -11.02
CA LEU A 8 -16.51 20.81 -10.25
C LEU A 8 -17.70 21.31 -11.05
N GLN A 9 -17.48 21.67 -12.32
CA GLN A 9 -18.54 22.17 -13.18
C GLN A 9 -19.65 21.13 -13.38
N VAL A 10 -19.29 19.86 -13.56
CA VAL A 10 -20.26 18.75 -13.69
C VAL A 10 -21.07 18.58 -12.39
N ILE A 11 -20.45 18.73 -11.22
CA ILE A 11 -21.13 18.66 -9.92
C ILE A 11 -22.09 19.85 -9.74
N VAL A 12 -21.68 21.06 -10.13
CA VAL A 12 -22.52 22.26 -10.09
C VAL A 12 -23.69 22.16 -11.05
N ASP A 13 -23.47 21.67 -12.26
CA ASP A 13 -24.55 21.47 -13.24
C ASP A 13 -25.57 20.43 -12.76
N GLN A 14 -25.12 19.40 -12.04
CA GLN A 14 -26.01 18.45 -11.39
C GLN A 14 -26.86 19.12 -10.29
N SER A 15 -26.28 19.98 -9.44
CA SER A 15 -27.02 20.67 -8.38
C SER A 15 -28.02 21.70 -8.93
N GLN A 16 -27.78 22.19 -10.15
CA GLN A 16 -28.68 23.07 -10.90
C GLN A 16 -29.74 22.30 -11.72
N ASN A 17 -29.91 20.99 -11.51
CA ASN A 17 -30.86 20.13 -12.23
C ASN A 17 -30.65 20.08 -13.76
N LYS A 18 -29.40 20.23 -14.24
CA LYS A 18 -29.07 20.07 -15.67
C LYS A 18 -28.76 18.62 -16.06
N PHE A 19 -28.57 17.74 -15.08
CA PHE A 19 -28.34 16.30 -15.25
C PHE A 19 -27.30 15.93 -16.32
N PRO A 20 -26.06 16.44 -16.23
CA PRO A 20 -25.04 16.16 -17.23
C PRO A 20 -24.69 14.65 -17.26
N VAL A 21 -24.59 14.08 -18.47
CA VAL A 21 -24.25 12.64 -18.67
C VAL A 21 -22.94 12.28 -17.98
N LYS A 22 -21.94 13.18 -18.05
CA LYS A 22 -20.64 13.04 -17.37
C LYS A 22 -20.78 12.77 -15.87
N PHE A 23 -21.83 13.25 -15.19
CA PHE A 23 -22.02 13.02 -13.76
C PHE A 23 -22.22 11.53 -13.44
N VAL A 24 -23.02 10.85 -14.25
CA VAL A 24 -23.28 9.41 -14.13
C VAL A 24 -22.05 8.62 -14.59
N ASP A 25 -21.48 8.96 -15.74
CA ASP A 25 -20.33 8.24 -16.32
C ASP A 25 -19.11 8.24 -15.41
N GLN A 26 -18.89 9.35 -14.71
CA GLN A 26 -17.76 9.50 -13.79
C GLN A 26 -18.06 9.03 -12.37
N ASN A 27 -19.27 8.54 -12.12
CA ASN A 27 -19.78 8.09 -10.82
C ASN A 27 -19.59 9.16 -9.73
N LEU A 28 -19.95 10.40 -10.05
CA LEU A 28 -19.81 11.53 -9.13
C LEU A 28 -20.94 11.55 -8.11
N ARG A 29 -20.72 12.23 -6.99
CA ARG A 29 -21.73 12.47 -5.95
C ARG A 29 -22.07 13.96 -5.88
N PRO A 30 -23.33 14.32 -5.55
CA PRO A 30 -23.76 15.69 -5.48
C PRO A 30 -23.35 16.30 -4.13
N ILE A 31 -22.04 16.42 -3.92
CA ILE A 31 -21.43 16.98 -2.71
C ILE A 31 -20.52 18.14 -3.09
N ASN A 32 -20.39 19.14 -2.23
CA ASN A 32 -19.31 20.12 -2.38
C ASN A 32 -18.00 19.44 -1.98
N PRO A 33 -17.05 19.18 -2.89
CA PRO A 33 -15.83 18.50 -2.53
C PRO A 33 -14.94 19.41 -1.67
N PHE A 34 -14.25 18.85 -0.67
CA PHE A 34 -13.41 19.63 0.26
C PHE A 34 -12.28 20.41 -0.43
N TRP A 35 -11.86 19.97 -1.62
CA TRP A 35 -10.79 20.58 -2.40
C TRP A 35 -11.28 21.70 -3.34
N ALA A 36 -12.59 21.99 -3.37
CA ALA A 36 -13.17 22.98 -4.29
C ALA A 36 -12.51 24.36 -4.18
N ASP A 37 -12.20 24.77 -2.95
CA ASP A 37 -11.68 26.10 -2.65
C ASP A 37 -10.15 26.13 -2.51
N PHE A 38 -9.46 25.02 -2.77
CA PHE A 38 -8.01 24.95 -2.60
C PHE A 38 -7.28 25.50 -3.82
N PRO A 39 -6.62 26.67 -3.73
CA PRO A 39 -5.90 27.23 -4.86
C PRO A 39 -4.74 26.31 -5.24
N HIS A 40 -4.58 26.05 -6.54
CA HIS A 40 -3.50 25.23 -7.11
C HIS A 40 -3.50 23.74 -6.70
N CYS A 41 -4.58 23.23 -6.12
CA CYS A 41 -4.69 21.81 -5.78
C CYS A 41 -5.37 21.02 -6.91
N ASP A 42 -4.64 20.11 -7.54
CA ASP A 42 -5.23 19.05 -8.36
C ASP A 42 -5.31 17.77 -7.53
N ILE A 43 -6.50 17.53 -6.96
CA ILE A 43 -6.77 16.33 -6.16
C ILE A 43 -6.52 15.02 -6.91
N PHE A 44 -6.73 15.00 -8.23
CA PHE A 44 -6.53 13.81 -9.03
C PHE A 44 -5.05 13.52 -9.20
N SER A 45 -4.23 14.58 -9.26
CA SER A 45 -2.79 14.45 -9.17
C SER A 45 -2.33 14.02 -7.77
N SER A 46 -2.97 14.44 -6.69
CA SER A 46 -2.51 14.12 -5.32
C SER A 46 -2.59 12.64 -4.94
N MET A 47 -3.36 11.84 -5.69
CA MET A 47 -3.42 10.39 -5.50
C MET A 47 -2.22 9.71 -6.18
N THR A 48 -1.12 9.60 -5.44
CA THR A 48 0.10 8.94 -5.93
C THR A 48 -0.03 7.41 -5.92
N PRO A 49 0.70 6.72 -6.82
CA PRO A 49 0.85 5.27 -6.76
C PRO A 49 1.41 4.80 -5.43
N ASP A 50 0.98 3.62 -4.97
CA ASP A 50 1.49 3.01 -3.75
C ASP A 50 1.87 1.55 -3.96
N LEU A 51 3.14 1.21 -3.77
CA LEU A 51 3.63 -0.14 -4.06
C LEU A 51 3.08 -1.17 -3.07
N LEU A 52 2.89 -0.83 -1.79
CA LEU A 52 2.47 -1.79 -0.78
C LEU A 52 0.96 -2.05 -0.81
N HIS A 53 0.17 -1.02 -0.56
CA HIS A 53 -1.28 -1.09 -0.36
C HIS A 53 -2.02 -1.26 -1.70
N GLU A 54 -1.46 -0.71 -2.78
CA GLU A 54 -2.08 -0.81 -4.10
C GLU A 54 -1.63 -2.03 -4.87
N LEU A 55 -0.31 -2.26 -5.01
CA LEU A 55 0.19 -3.39 -5.79
C LEU A 55 0.20 -4.68 -4.97
N HIS A 56 1.06 -4.79 -3.96
CA HIS A 56 1.29 -6.05 -3.24
C HIS A 56 0.05 -6.54 -2.49
N ASN A 57 -0.52 -5.69 -1.63
CA ASN A 57 -1.70 -6.04 -0.85
C ASN A 57 -2.96 -6.00 -1.70
N GLY A 58 -3.06 -5.00 -2.58
CA GLY A 58 -4.26 -4.75 -3.37
C GLY A 58 -4.40 -5.62 -4.61
N VAL A 59 -3.73 -5.24 -5.68
CA VAL A 59 -3.82 -5.93 -6.97
C VAL A 59 -3.41 -7.38 -6.83
N PHE A 60 -2.25 -7.66 -6.25
CA PHE A 60 -1.78 -9.03 -6.08
C PHE A 60 -2.56 -9.76 -4.98
N GLY A 61 -2.48 -9.30 -3.73
CA GLY A 61 -3.03 -9.99 -2.57
C GLY A 61 -4.56 -10.11 -2.56
N ASP A 62 -5.29 -9.00 -2.72
CA ASP A 62 -6.75 -8.99 -2.61
C ASP A 62 -7.45 -9.58 -3.82
N HIS A 63 -6.78 -9.62 -4.97
CA HIS A 63 -7.39 -10.01 -6.24
C HIS A 63 -6.66 -11.18 -6.89
N ILE A 64 -5.48 -10.97 -7.48
CA ILE A 64 -4.81 -11.98 -8.31
C ILE A 64 -4.56 -13.28 -7.52
N ALA A 65 -4.00 -13.19 -6.32
CA ALA A 65 -3.71 -14.36 -5.49
C ALA A 65 -4.97 -15.19 -5.19
N LYS A 66 -6.09 -14.53 -4.85
CA LYS A 66 -7.38 -15.17 -4.57
C LYS A 66 -7.99 -15.78 -5.83
N TRP A 67 -7.97 -15.07 -6.95
CA TRP A 67 -8.53 -15.54 -8.23
C TRP A 67 -7.82 -16.78 -8.72
N LEU A 68 -6.49 -16.81 -8.59
CA LEU A 68 -5.71 -17.95 -9.01
C LEU A 68 -5.82 -19.15 -8.08
N THR A 69 -5.91 -18.89 -6.78
CA THR A 69 -6.23 -19.95 -5.83
C THR A 69 -7.55 -20.61 -6.23
N GLN A 70 -8.57 -19.85 -6.63
CA GLN A 70 -9.84 -20.40 -7.14
C GLN A 70 -9.68 -21.13 -8.49
N ALA A 71 -8.87 -20.59 -9.41
CA ALA A 71 -8.58 -21.21 -10.70
C ALA A 71 -7.90 -22.58 -10.58
N ILE A 72 -7.05 -22.76 -9.56
CA ILE A 72 -6.39 -24.04 -9.27
C ILE A 72 -7.31 -24.95 -8.42
N THR A 73 -8.04 -24.38 -7.45
CA THR A 73 -8.85 -25.11 -6.45
C THR A 73 -10.16 -25.68 -7.00
N SER A 74 -10.48 -25.45 -8.28
CA SER A 74 -11.46 -26.29 -8.99
C SER A 74 -11.02 -27.78 -9.03
N LYS A 75 -9.82 -28.11 -8.52
CA LYS A 75 -9.26 -29.46 -8.35
C LYS A 75 -8.54 -29.60 -6.98
N ASP A 76 -9.26 -29.98 -5.92
CA ASP A 76 -8.77 -30.67 -4.70
C ASP A 76 -7.45 -30.22 -4.03
N GLY A 77 -7.40 -29.05 -3.39
CA GLY A 77 -6.31 -28.72 -2.44
C GLY A 77 -4.88 -28.65 -3.02
N LYS A 78 -4.75 -28.60 -4.35
CA LYS A 78 -3.47 -28.63 -5.05
C LYS A 78 -2.60 -27.40 -4.79
N VAL A 79 -3.18 -26.26 -4.44
CA VAL A 79 -2.43 -25.02 -4.18
C VAL A 79 -1.51 -25.19 -2.97
N ASP A 80 -2.06 -25.57 -1.80
CA ASP A 80 -1.24 -25.76 -0.60
C ASP A 80 -0.25 -26.90 -0.74
N HIS A 81 -0.59 -27.95 -1.48
CA HIS A 81 0.37 -29.00 -1.79
C HIS A 81 1.56 -28.45 -2.61
N ARG A 82 1.29 -27.65 -3.65
CA ARG A 82 2.34 -27.05 -4.48
C ARG A 82 3.24 -26.10 -3.68
N PHE A 83 2.68 -25.28 -2.80
CA PHE A 83 3.47 -24.42 -1.92
C PHE A 83 4.38 -25.22 -0.98
N ARG A 84 3.88 -26.34 -0.43
CA ARG A 84 4.64 -27.23 0.46
C ARG A 84 5.76 -28.00 -0.26
N THR A 85 5.59 -28.32 -1.54
CA THR A 85 6.57 -29.10 -2.32
C THR A 85 7.59 -28.24 -3.07
N MET A 86 7.48 -26.91 -2.99
CA MET A 86 8.51 -26.01 -3.51
C MET A 86 9.87 -26.32 -2.89
N THR A 87 10.91 -26.40 -3.73
CA THR A 87 12.28 -26.58 -3.26
C THR A 87 12.66 -25.41 -2.34
N PRO A 88 13.12 -25.68 -1.10
CA PRO A 88 13.58 -24.62 -0.21
C PRO A 88 14.77 -23.87 -0.82
N HIS A 89 14.78 -22.55 -0.66
CA HIS A 89 15.89 -21.70 -1.09
C HIS A 89 16.19 -20.69 0.03
N PRO A 90 17.45 -20.43 0.40
CA PRO A 90 17.79 -19.55 1.53
C PRO A 90 17.23 -18.12 1.42
N SER A 91 17.03 -17.61 0.19
CA SER A 91 16.50 -16.26 -0.06
C SER A 91 14.97 -16.20 -0.29
N LEU A 92 14.25 -17.30 -0.10
CA LEU A 92 12.80 -17.36 -0.30
C LEU A 92 12.10 -17.93 0.95
N CYS A 93 10.99 -17.30 1.34
CA CYS A 93 10.13 -17.86 2.38
C CYS A 93 9.53 -19.19 1.91
N HIS A 94 9.63 -20.22 2.76
CA HIS A 94 9.05 -21.52 2.50
C HIS A 94 7.70 -21.68 3.21
N PHE A 95 6.63 -21.80 2.43
CA PHE A 95 5.25 -21.92 2.93
C PHE A 95 4.92 -23.36 3.36
N THR A 96 5.52 -23.80 4.48
CA THR A 96 5.43 -25.19 5.01
C THR A 96 4.00 -25.67 5.30
N LYS A 97 3.07 -24.75 5.58
CA LYS A 97 1.65 -25.05 5.83
C LYS A 97 0.74 -24.72 4.64
N GLY A 98 1.31 -24.33 3.50
CA GLY A 98 0.56 -23.72 2.39
C GLY A 98 0.17 -22.28 2.71
N ILE A 99 -0.84 -21.78 1.99
CA ILE A 99 -1.31 -20.38 2.07
C ILE A 99 -2.77 -20.27 2.52
N SER A 100 -3.56 -21.35 2.44
CA SER A 100 -5.00 -21.28 2.73
C SER A 100 -5.34 -21.04 4.21
N LEU A 101 -4.45 -21.41 5.12
CA LEU A 101 -4.64 -21.20 6.57
C LEU A 101 -4.24 -19.79 7.02
N THR A 102 -3.57 -19.02 6.17
CA THR A 102 -3.07 -17.69 6.50
C THR A 102 -4.17 -16.67 6.23
N SER A 103 -4.84 -16.24 7.30
CA SER A 103 -5.87 -15.19 7.24
C SER A 103 -5.27 -13.78 7.23
N GLN A 104 -4.10 -13.61 7.85
CA GLN A 104 -3.41 -12.34 7.98
C GLN A 104 -2.02 -12.42 7.35
N TRP A 105 -1.75 -11.52 6.41
CA TRP A 105 -0.53 -11.47 5.60
C TRP A 105 0.25 -10.22 5.92
N THR A 106 1.56 -10.35 6.16
CA THR A 106 2.48 -9.20 6.19
C THR A 106 2.85 -8.76 4.77
N GLY A 107 3.36 -7.54 4.64
CA GLY A 107 3.91 -7.06 3.36
C GLY A 107 5.05 -7.94 2.85
N ASN A 108 5.91 -8.43 3.77
CA ASN A 108 7.02 -9.30 3.42
C ASN A 108 6.58 -10.70 2.96
N GLU A 109 5.60 -11.31 3.63
CA GLU A 109 5.03 -12.60 3.23
C GLU A 109 4.41 -12.53 1.83
N ARG A 110 3.72 -11.42 1.49
CA ARG A 110 3.15 -11.19 0.16
C ARG A 110 4.20 -11.08 -0.93
N LYS A 111 5.26 -10.29 -0.72
CA LYS A 111 6.39 -10.22 -1.66
C LYS A 111 7.03 -11.59 -1.90
N HIS A 112 7.19 -12.39 -0.84
CA HIS A 112 7.71 -13.75 -0.99
C HIS A 112 6.76 -14.67 -1.76
N MET A 113 5.45 -14.54 -1.54
CA MET A 113 4.45 -15.25 -2.35
C MET A 113 4.58 -14.88 -3.82
N GLU A 114 4.67 -13.59 -4.16
CA GLU A 114 4.82 -13.09 -5.53
C GLU A 114 6.00 -13.75 -6.26
N LYS A 115 7.17 -13.83 -5.59
CA LYS A 115 8.40 -14.43 -6.14
C LYS A 115 8.23 -15.89 -6.57
N VAL A 116 7.45 -16.67 -5.82
CA VAL A 116 7.26 -18.11 -6.10
C VAL A 116 5.99 -18.40 -6.90
N PHE A 117 5.12 -17.40 -7.07
CA PHE A 117 3.75 -17.61 -7.52
C PHE A 117 3.64 -18.20 -8.93
N LEU A 118 4.53 -17.79 -9.83
CA LEU A 118 4.56 -18.32 -11.19
C LEU A 118 4.85 -19.83 -11.20
N GLY A 119 5.75 -20.30 -10.32
CA GLY A 119 6.00 -21.72 -10.14
C GLY A 119 4.78 -22.47 -9.61
N ILE A 120 3.96 -21.81 -8.77
CA ILE A 120 2.68 -22.32 -8.29
C ILE A 120 1.65 -22.54 -9.43
N LEU A 121 1.75 -21.76 -10.50
CA LEU A 121 0.78 -21.78 -11.60
C LEU A 121 1.18 -22.71 -12.75
N ALA A 122 2.47 -22.97 -12.90
CA ALA A 122 3.04 -23.75 -13.99
C ALA A 122 2.29 -25.09 -14.17
N GLN A 123 1.76 -25.35 -15.36
CA GLN A 123 0.99 -26.57 -15.68
C GLN A 123 -0.29 -26.80 -14.84
N ALA A 124 -0.68 -25.88 -13.95
CA ALA A 124 -1.87 -25.99 -13.12
C ALA A 124 -3.05 -25.15 -13.63
N THR A 125 -2.78 -24.18 -14.52
CA THR A 125 -3.76 -23.20 -15.00
C THR A 125 -3.67 -23.04 -16.52
N ASP A 126 -4.74 -22.50 -17.12
CA ASP A 126 -4.80 -22.14 -18.54
C ASP A 126 -3.65 -21.20 -18.93
N PRO A 127 -3.01 -21.34 -20.10
CA PRO A 127 -1.93 -20.46 -20.53
C PRO A 127 -2.31 -18.97 -20.51
N THR A 128 -3.57 -18.63 -20.83
CA THR A 128 -4.09 -17.24 -20.78
C THR A 128 -4.10 -16.69 -19.35
N VAL A 129 -4.41 -17.54 -18.37
CA VAL A 129 -4.33 -17.18 -16.95
C VAL A 129 -2.87 -16.89 -16.58
N GLN A 130 -1.93 -17.72 -17.03
CA GLN A 130 -0.51 -17.50 -16.78
C GLN A 130 -0.04 -16.18 -17.41
N CYS A 131 -0.42 -15.89 -18.66
CA CYS A 131 -0.09 -14.61 -19.33
C CYS A 131 -0.62 -13.40 -18.55
N ALA A 132 -1.87 -13.43 -18.08
CA ALA A 132 -2.42 -12.34 -17.28
C ALA A 132 -1.64 -12.12 -15.98
N VAL A 133 -1.16 -13.19 -15.35
CA VAL A 133 -0.49 -13.11 -14.04
C VAL A 133 0.95 -12.68 -14.19
N VAL A 134 1.66 -13.23 -15.17
CA VAL A 134 3.01 -12.77 -15.55
C VAL A 134 2.96 -11.28 -15.83
N ALA A 135 1.99 -10.81 -16.60
CA ALA A 135 1.82 -9.40 -16.89
C ALA A 135 1.66 -8.52 -15.62
N ILE A 136 0.92 -8.98 -14.60
CA ILE A 136 0.85 -8.25 -13.33
C ILE A 136 2.16 -8.33 -12.55
N LEU A 137 2.81 -9.50 -12.49
CA LEU A 137 4.10 -9.63 -11.79
C LEU A 137 5.16 -8.73 -12.43
N ASP A 138 5.25 -8.73 -13.76
CA ASP A 138 6.13 -7.84 -14.52
C ASP A 138 5.82 -6.37 -14.23
N PHE A 139 4.54 -5.99 -14.21
CA PHE A 139 4.13 -4.64 -13.83
C PHE A 139 4.64 -4.26 -12.43
N ILE A 140 4.48 -5.16 -11.45
CA ILE A 140 4.96 -4.94 -10.08
C ILE A 140 6.48 -4.79 -10.06
N TYR A 141 7.21 -5.64 -10.78
CA TYR A 141 8.67 -5.57 -10.87
C TYR A 141 9.14 -4.26 -11.50
N TYR A 142 8.58 -3.86 -12.64
CA TYR A 142 8.94 -2.60 -13.29
C TYR A 142 8.59 -1.39 -12.42
N ALA A 143 7.43 -1.40 -11.74
CA ALA A 143 7.03 -0.30 -10.85
C ALA A 143 7.98 -0.10 -9.65
N HIS A 144 8.76 -1.14 -9.28
CA HIS A 144 9.75 -1.06 -8.21
C HIS A 144 11.09 -0.46 -8.64
N PHE A 145 11.30 -0.18 -9.92
CA PHE A 145 12.59 0.35 -10.37
C PHE A 145 12.89 1.69 -9.70
N GLU A 146 14.08 1.79 -9.12
CA GLU A 146 14.56 3.02 -8.48
C GLU A 146 14.95 4.09 -9.51
N THR A 147 15.10 3.70 -10.77
CA THR A 147 15.35 4.60 -11.89
C THR A 147 14.63 4.08 -13.12
N HIS A 148 13.97 4.99 -13.84
CA HIS A 148 13.24 4.66 -15.06
C HIS A 148 13.86 5.35 -16.27
N CYS A 149 13.93 4.60 -17.36
CA CYS A 149 14.11 5.12 -18.72
C CYS A 149 12.81 4.91 -19.53
N ASP A 150 12.75 5.51 -20.73
CA ASP A 150 11.59 5.37 -21.61
C ASP A 150 11.30 3.91 -21.96
N GLU A 151 12.33 3.08 -22.12
CA GLU A 151 12.17 1.65 -22.35
C GLU A 151 11.51 0.95 -21.15
N SER A 152 11.96 1.23 -19.93
CA SER A 152 11.36 0.63 -18.72
C SER A 152 9.91 1.05 -18.51
N LEU A 153 9.56 2.30 -18.85
CA LEU A 153 8.19 2.80 -18.79
C LEU A 153 7.31 2.19 -19.87
N ALA A 154 7.88 1.98 -21.07
CA ALA A 154 7.19 1.27 -22.15
C ALA A 154 6.91 -0.19 -21.76
N GLN A 155 7.85 -0.87 -21.09
CA GLN A 155 7.63 -2.21 -20.57
C GLN A 155 6.56 -2.24 -19.47
N LEU A 156 6.58 -1.28 -18.54
CA LEU A 156 5.55 -1.15 -17.52
C LEU A 156 4.14 -1.00 -18.14
N ASP A 157 3.99 -0.14 -19.16
CA ASP A 157 2.72 0.02 -19.88
C ASP A 157 2.33 -1.24 -20.66
N ALA A 158 3.30 -1.88 -21.35
CA ALA A 158 3.07 -3.13 -22.07
C ALA A 158 2.60 -4.26 -21.16
N SER A 159 3.13 -4.35 -19.94
CA SER A 159 2.66 -5.27 -18.90
C SER A 159 1.19 -4.99 -18.53
N TRP A 160 0.81 -3.73 -18.35
CA TRP A 160 -0.60 -3.37 -18.11
C TRP A 160 -1.51 -3.75 -19.29
N VAL A 161 -1.11 -3.45 -20.52
CA VAL A 161 -1.87 -3.80 -21.75
C VAL A 161 -2.03 -5.32 -21.85
N THR A 162 -0.95 -6.07 -21.65
CA THR A 162 -0.97 -7.54 -21.68
C THR A 162 -1.93 -8.11 -20.65
N PHE A 163 -1.95 -7.57 -19.42
CA PHE A 163 -2.95 -7.97 -18.44
C PHE A 163 -4.37 -7.64 -18.93
N HIS A 164 -4.57 -6.44 -19.48
CA HIS A 164 -5.89 -6.00 -19.96
C HIS A 164 -6.46 -6.90 -21.05
N ASP A 165 -5.63 -7.35 -21.98
CA ASP A 165 -6.04 -8.23 -23.08
C ASP A 165 -6.42 -9.63 -22.58
N ASN A 166 -5.75 -10.10 -21.53
CA ASN A 166 -5.91 -11.46 -21.01
C ASN A 166 -6.91 -11.58 -19.85
N LYS A 167 -7.20 -10.50 -19.11
CA LYS A 167 -8.05 -10.54 -17.88
C LYS A 167 -9.46 -11.10 -18.10
N SER A 168 -9.99 -11.06 -19.32
CA SER A 168 -11.31 -11.61 -19.64
C SER A 168 -11.42 -13.12 -19.34
N ILE A 169 -10.29 -13.83 -19.23
CA ILE A 169 -10.25 -15.23 -18.83
C ILE A 169 -10.86 -15.46 -17.44
N PHE A 170 -10.70 -14.52 -16.50
CA PHE A 170 -11.28 -14.64 -15.16
C PHE A 170 -12.81 -14.58 -15.16
N LEU A 171 -13.41 -13.92 -16.18
CA LEU A 171 -14.85 -13.93 -16.41
C LEU A 171 -15.30 -15.25 -17.04
N LYS A 172 -14.56 -15.74 -18.05
CA LYS A 172 -14.84 -17.01 -18.73
C LYS A 172 -14.82 -18.19 -17.75
N LEU A 173 -13.86 -18.20 -16.83
CA LEU A 173 -13.74 -19.20 -15.76
C LEU A 173 -14.74 -19.00 -14.61
N LYS A 174 -15.61 -17.98 -14.69
CA LYS A 174 -16.61 -17.64 -13.66
C LYS A 174 -16.01 -17.36 -12.28
N ILE A 175 -14.73 -17.02 -12.21
CA ILE A 175 -14.04 -16.59 -10.98
C ILE A 175 -14.56 -15.21 -10.55
N ARG A 176 -14.90 -14.37 -11.54
CA ARG A 176 -15.46 -13.03 -11.33
C ARG A 176 -16.65 -12.76 -12.23
N LYS A 177 -17.56 -11.91 -11.77
CA LYS A 177 -18.68 -11.37 -12.56
C LYS A 177 -18.27 -10.12 -13.36
N ASN A 178 -17.38 -9.30 -12.80
CA ASN A 178 -16.79 -8.12 -13.42
C ASN A 178 -15.36 -7.87 -12.89
N ILE A 179 -14.63 -6.99 -13.57
CA ILE A 179 -13.25 -6.59 -13.23
C ILE A 179 -13.18 -5.07 -12.99
N ASP A 180 -14.29 -4.48 -12.53
CA ASP A 180 -14.39 -3.05 -12.22
C ASP A 180 -13.81 -2.79 -10.83
N ILE A 181 -12.48 -2.80 -10.75
CA ILE A 181 -11.73 -2.67 -9.50
C ILE A 181 -10.92 -1.38 -9.56
N ASN A 182 -11.15 -0.49 -8.59
CA ASN A 182 -10.44 0.79 -8.50
C ASN A 182 -8.92 0.62 -8.50
N LYS A 183 -8.39 -0.33 -7.71
CA LYS A 183 -6.95 -0.62 -7.65
C LYS A 183 -6.37 -1.05 -9.01
N LEU A 184 -7.11 -1.85 -9.80
CA LEU A 184 -6.69 -2.22 -11.15
C LEU A 184 -6.77 -1.05 -12.13
N HIS A 185 -7.78 -0.19 -12.01
CA HIS A 185 -7.89 1.01 -12.86
C HIS A 185 -6.71 1.96 -12.63
N LYS A 186 -6.23 2.06 -11.39
CA LYS A 186 -5.12 2.94 -11.03
C LYS A 186 -3.80 2.57 -11.72
N LEU A 187 -3.59 1.30 -12.07
CA LEU A 187 -2.39 0.84 -12.78
C LEU A 187 -2.14 1.63 -14.08
N LYS A 188 -3.22 2.03 -14.77
CA LYS A 188 -3.15 2.86 -15.98
C LYS A 188 -2.39 4.17 -15.77
N HIS A 189 -2.42 4.73 -14.55
CA HIS A 189 -1.86 6.06 -14.25
C HIS A 189 -0.44 5.98 -13.65
N TYR A 190 0.19 4.81 -13.58
CA TYR A 190 1.55 4.67 -13.03
C TYR A 190 2.58 5.39 -13.89
N VAL A 191 2.55 5.20 -15.21
CA VAL A 191 3.51 5.84 -16.12
C VAL A 191 3.42 7.37 -16.02
N ASP A 192 2.20 7.92 -16.03
CA ASP A 192 1.97 9.36 -15.87
C ASP A 192 2.47 9.86 -14.51
N SER A 193 2.24 9.08 -13.45
CA SER A 193 2.70 9.41 -12.10
C SER A 193 4.22 9.37 -11.99
N ILE A 194 4.87 8.38 -12.61
CA ILE A 194 6.32 8.24 -12.57
C ILE A 194 7.00 9.38 -13.35
N ARG A 195 6.44 9.74 -14.52
CA ARG A 195 6.95 10.88 -15.30
C ARG A 195 6.79 12.21 -14.57
N SER A 196 5.70 12.40 -13.85
CA SER A 196 5.42 13.67 -13.16
C SER A 196 6.12 13.81 -11.81
N ARG A 197 6.36 12.70 -11.08
CA ARG A 197 6.83 12.73 -9.69
C ARG A 197 8.09 11.90 -9.42
N SER A 198 8.72 11.35 -10.45
CA SER A 198 9.81 10.37 -10.33
C SER A 198 9.33 9.00 -9.84
N THR A 199 10.23 8.15 -9.38
CA THR A 199 9.98 6.73 -9.12
C THR A 199 8.97 6.48 -8.01
N ALA A 200 8.24 5.36 -8.09
CA ALA A 200 7.16 5.04 -7.16
C ALA A 200 7.63 4.90 -5.69
N ASN A 201 8.93 4.67 -5.47
CA ASN A 201 9.50 4.59 -4.14
C ASN A 201 9.43 5.93 -3.37
N GLY A 202 9.47 7.06 -4.08
CA GLY A 202 9.50 8.40 -3.46
C GLY A 202 8.22 8.78 -2.73
N PHE A 203 7.09 8.14 -3.04
CA PHE A 203 5.77 8.43 -2.47
C PHE A 203 5.05 7.17 -1.97
N ASN A 204 5.80 6.10 -1.72
CA ASN A 204 5.31 4.85 -1.18
C ASN A 204 5.06 4.96 0.34
N THR A 205 3.92 4.46 0.81
CA THR A 205 3.51 4.48 2.21
C THR A 205 4.41 3.69 3.15
N LYS A 206 5.25 2.77 2.65
CA LYS A 206 6.24 2.05 3.47
C LYS A 206 7.11 2.99 4.31
N ASN A 207 7.52 4.13 3.73
CA ASN A 207 8.36 5.11 4.43
C ASN A 207 7.59 5.73 5.62
N THR A 208 6.34 6.13 5.40
CA THR A 208 5.51 6.71 6.45
C THR A 208 5.05 5.67 7.48
N GLU A 209 4.84 4.42 7.07
CA GLU A 209 4.50 3.30 7.96
C GLU A 209 5.65 2.99 8.92
N ARG A 210 6.90 3.04 8.43
CA ARG A 210 8.08 2.91 9.29
C ARG A 210 8.12 4.01 10.36
N LEU A 211 7.91 5.26 9.97
CA LEU A 211 7.85 6.37 10.92
C LEU A 211 6.68 6.23 11.90
N HIS A 212 5.54 5.68 11.47
CA HIS A 212 4.43 5.40 12.36
C HIS A 212 4.78 4.33 13.40
N ASN A 213 5.51 3.28 13.03
CA ASN A 213 6.03 2.31 13.98
C ASN A 213 6.95 2.97 15.02
N ASP A 214 7.91 3.77 14.55
CA ASP A 214 8.95 4.38 15.40
C ASP A 214 8.40 5.49 16.29
N PHE A 215 7.52 6.36 15.77
CA PHE A 215 7.03 7.52 16.50
C PHE A 215 5.68 7.34 17.17
N VAL A 216 4.82 6.46 16.67
CA VAL A 216 3.47 6.25 17.23
C VAL A 216 3.44 4.97 18.03
N LYS A 217 3.79 3.82 17.44
CA LYS A 217 3.67 2.55 18.17
C LYS A 217 4.66 2.44 19.32
N ALA A 218 5.93 2.76 19.10
CA ALA A 218 6.93 2.68 20.16
C ALA A 218 6.62 3.66 21.31
N SER A 219 6.29 4.91 20.97
CA SER A 219 5.91 5.91 21.98
C SER A 219 4.64 5.49 22.73
N TYR A 220 3.62 4.99 22.03
CA TYR A 220 2.40 4.49 22.66
C TYR A 220 2.70 3.33 23.60
N ARG A 221 3.51 2.33 23.17
CA ARG A 221 3.95 1.19 23.99
C ARG A 221 4.67 1.64 25.27
N ALA A 222 5.41 2.74 25.22
CA ALA A 222 6.10 3.31 26.37
C ALA A 222 5.18 4.06 27.37
N THR A 223 3.90 4.27 27.04
CA THR A 223 2.94 4.93 27.93
C THR A 223 2.18 3.96 28.83
N ASN A 224 1.57 4.49 29.89
CA ASN A 224 0.61 3.76 30.71
C ASN A 224 -0.81 3.66 30.10
N LYS A 225 -1.00 4.09 28.85
CA LYS A 225 -2.28 4.08 28.09
C LYS A 225 -3.38 5.01 28.61
N VAL A 226 -3.12 5.84 29.62
CA VAL A 226 -4.06 6.84 30.15
C VAL A 226 -3.60 8.24 29.75
N ARG A 227 -4.43 9.03 29.06
CA ARG A 227 -4.01 10.34 28.51
C ARG A 227 -2.67 10.24 27.78
N TYR A 228 -2.57 9.24 26.90
CA TYR A 228 -1.33 8.78 26.30
C TYR A 228 -0.68 9.85 25.42
N THR A 229 -1.44 10.76 24.82
CA THR A 229 -0.93 11.82 23.93
C THR A 229 0.19 12.62 24.59
N ARG A 230 -0.04 13.12 25.82
CA ARG A 230 0.97 13.89 26.56
C ARG A 230 2.22 13.06 26.88
N GLN A 231 2.03 11.78 27.20
CA GLN A 231 3.15 10.88 27.50
C GLN A 231 3.97 10.55 26.25
N MET A 232 3.31 10.32 25.12
CA MET A 232 3.96 10.12 23.82
C MET A 232 4.78 11.35 23.41
N THR A 233 4.23 12.56 23.59
CA THR A 233 4.97 13.80 23.31
C THR A 233 6.24 13.92 24.16
N VAL A 234 6.15 13.63 25.46
CA VAL A 234 7.32 13.65 26.35
C VAL A 234 8.34 12.58 25.94
N TRP A 235 7.87 11.37 25.62
CA TRP A 235 8.75 10.29 25.18
C TRP A 235 9.50 10.67 23.89
N LEU A 236 8.79 11.24 22.90
CA LEU A 236 9.39 11.71 21.64
C LEU A 236 10.41 12.81 21.88
N ALA A 237 10.10 13.80 22.73
CA ALA A 237 11.05 14.85 23.09
C ALA A 237 12.33 14.31 23.76
N CYS A 238 12.20 13.27 24.60
CA CYS A 238 13.35 12.58 25.17
C CYS A 238 14.17 11.85 24.10
N GLN A 239 13.54 11.14 23.15
CA GLN A 239 14.26 10.48 22.06
C GLN A 239 15.01 11.49 21.19
N GLU A 240 14.38 12.62 20.87
CA GLU A 240 15.01 13.69 20.09
C GLU A 240 16.22 14.30 20.83
N ALA A 241 16.09 14.56 22.14
CA ALA A 241 17.19 15.09 22.95
C ALA A 241 18.38 14.12 23.03
N VAL A 242 18.12 12.81 23.19
CA VAL A 242 19.15 11.77 23.17
C VAL A 242 19.83 11.71 21.81
N TYR A 243 19.05 11.69 20.73
CA TYR A 243 19.58 11.69 19.36
C TYR A 243 20.50 12.88 19.08
N GLN A 244 20.06 14.10 19.42
CA GLN A 244 20.83 15.32 19.25
C GLN A 244 22.14 15.28 20.06
N PHE A 245 22.08 14.83 21.31
CA PHE A 245 23.27 14.75 22.16
C PHE A 245 24.25 13.68 21.68
N SER A 246 23.77 12.51 21.26
CA SER A 246 24.61 11.46 20.67
C SER A 246 25.27 11.93 19.38
N THR A 247 24.56 12.67 18.53
CA THR A 247 25.12 13.27 17.31
C THR A 247 26.21 14.28 17.64
N TYR A 248 26.00 15.12 18.66
CA TYR A 248 27.02 16.04 19.15
C TYR A 248 28.26 15.30 19.67
N LEU A 249 28.08 14.23 20.45
CA LEU A 249 29.20 13.43 20.97
C LEU A 249 30.00 12.76 19.85
N GLN A 250 29.35 12.24 18.80
CA GLN A 250 30.06 11.69 17.64
C GLN A 250 30.93 12.74 16.94
N TRP A 251 30.44 13.98 16.83
CA TRP A 251 31.20 15.08 16.25
C TRP A 251 32.34 15.55 17.16
N ALA A 252 32.08 15.69 18.46
CA ALA A 252 33.03 16.27 19.42
C ALA A 252 34.09 15.28 19.94
N VAL A 253 33.79 13.97 19.93
CA VAL A 253 34.64 12.94 20.54
C VAL A 253 34.95 11.85 19.50
N PRO A 254 36.18 11.84 18.91
CA PRO A 254 36.55 10.89 17.85
C PRO A 254 36.44 9.40 18.20
N SER A 255 36.42 9.05 19.49
CA SER A 255 36.29 7.68 19.99
C SER A 255 34.86 7.28 20.37
N TYR A 256 33.88 8.19 20.27
CA TYR A 256 32.50 7.89 20.63
C TYR A 256 31.80 7.16 19.48
N VAL A 257 31.48 5.89 19.70
CA VAL A 257 30.74 5.03 18.77
C VAL A 257 29.44 4.64 19.44
N ALA A 258 28.40 5.44 19.24
CA ALA A 258 27.03 5.04 19.53
C ALA A 258 26.22 5.21 18.26
N ASP A 259 25.25 4.34 18.01
CA ASP A 259 24.29 4.54 16.94
C ASP A 259 23.09 5.32 17.50
N PRO A 260 22.92 6.61 17.19
CA PRO A 260 21.81 7.41 17.68
C PRO A 260 20.46 6.95 17.10
N THR A 261 20.46 6.08 16.09
CA THR A 261 19.25 5.48 15.50
C THR A 261 18.85 4.15 16.13
N ALA A 262 19.64 3.62 17.07
CA ALA A 262 19.34 2.40 17.81
C ALA A 262 18.27 2.64 18.89
N THR A 263 17.04 2.94 18.49
CA THR A 263 15.88 2.94 19.38
C THR A 263 15.53 1.50 19.73
N SER A 264 15.80 1.08 20.97
CA SER A 264 15.38 -0.18 21.62
C SER A 264 15.03 -1.35 20.68
N ALA A 265 16.03 -1.86 19.96
CA ALA A 265 15.98 -3.17 19.32
C ALA A 265 16.42 -4.24 20.34
N ASP A 266 15.52 -4.60 21.25
CA ASP A 266 15.56 -5.85 22.00
C ASP A 266 14.11 -6.15 22.40
N SER A 267 13.35 -6.94 21.63
CA SER A 267 13.51 -8.39 21.56
C SER A 267 13.06 -8.98 20.21
N GLY A 268 13.91 -9.79 19.57
CA GLY A 268 13.53 -10.70 18.48
C GLY A 268 14.52 -10.70 17.33
N ALA A 269 15.49 -11.59 17.38
CA ALA A 269 16.43 -11.85 16.30
C ALA A 269 15.73 -12.39 15.03
N ASP A 270 16.30 -12.01 13.89
CA ASP A 270 16.12 -12.57 12.54
C ASP A 270 14.78 -12.31 11.83
N GLY A 271 14.68 -11.13 11.22
CA GLY A 271 13.69 -10.84 10.19
C GLY A 271 13.47 -9.35 10.05
N GLU A 272 13.47 -8.84 8.81
CA GLU A 272 12.76 -7.60 8.49
C GLU A 272 11.28 -7.78 8.87
N ASP A 273 10.92 -7.51 10.14
CA ASP A 273 9.58 -7.76 10.69
C ASP A 273 9.00 -6.51 11.36
N ASP A 274 7.93 -5.99 10.74
CA ASP A 274 6.57 -5.86 11.30
C ASP A 274 5.80 -4.82 10.45
N ASP A 275 5.57 -5.15 9.17
CA ASP A 275 4.44 -4.57 8.43
C ASP A 275 3.19 -5.23 9.01
N GLU A 276 2.57 -4.56 9.98
CA GLU A 276 1.45 -5.09 10.75
C GLU A 276 0.24 -5.35 9.84
N LYS A 277 -0.39 -6.46 10.19
CA LYS A 277 -1.61 -7.00 9.64
C LYS A 277 -2.76 -6.02 9.92
N GLU A 278 -3.31 -5.39 8.88
CA GLU A 278 -4.48 -4.49 8.98
C GLU A 278 -5.65 -5.20 9.69
N GLY A 279 -5.84 -4.84 10.96
CA GLY A 279 -6.81 -5.47 11.83
C GLY A 279 -7.01 -4.74 13.15
N GLU A 280 -6.82 -3.42 13.19
CA GLU A 280 -7.35 -2.59 14.27
C GLU A 280 -7.59 -1.17 13.76
N ALA A 281 -8.82 -0.68 13.92
CA ALA A 281 -9.18 0.68 13.59
C ALA A 281 -8.35 1.64 14.45
N ALA A 282 -7.70 2.61 13.82
CA ALA A 282 -7.10 3.73 14.54
C ALA A 282 -8.13 4.32 15.52
N PRO A 283 -7.75 4.63 16.78
CA PRO A 283 -8.66 5.28 17.69
C PRO A 283 -8.97 6.67 17.15
N THR A 284 -10.23 6.90 16.80
CA THR A 284 -10.75 8.24 16.51
C THR A 284 -10.46 9.15 17.70
N PRO A 285 -9.90 10.35 17.51
CA PRO A 285 -9.66 11.27 18.60
C PRO A 285 -11.01 11.80 19.10
N ASN A 286 -11.52 11.19 20.17
CA ASN A 286 -12.51 11.80 21.04
C ASN A 286 -11.75 12.26 22.30
N ASP A 287 -11.04 13.37 22.20
CA ASP A 287 -10.65 14.16 23.37
C ASP A 287 -11.71 15.26 23.52
N PRO A 288 -12.60 15.19 24.53
CA PRO A 288 -13.56 16.24 24.80
C PRO A 288 -12.94 17.20 25.81
N ASP A 289 -11.93 17.96 25.41
CA ASP A 289 -11.47 19.11 26.19
C ASP A 289 -11.36 20.30 25.24
N GLY A 290 -12.53 20.87 24.95
CA GLY A 290 -12.62 22.26 24.52
C GLY A 290 -12.34 23.15 25.71
N ASP A 291 -11.39 24.05 25.53
CA ASP A 291 -11.06 25.12 26.46
C ASP A 291 -12.33 25.85 26.94
N ASP A 292 -12.56 25.85 28.25
CA ASP A 292 -13.43 26.84 28.91
C ASP A 292 -12.57 27.73 29.81
N GLU A 293 -11.85 28.65 29.18
CA GLU A 293 -11.44 29.89 29.84
C GLU A 293 -12.66 30.83 29.90
N GLY A 294 -13.27 30.93 31.07
CA GLY A 294 -14.49 31.73 31.26
C GLY A 294 -14.64 32.31 32.66
N GLY A 295 -13.85 33.34 32.98
CA GLY A 295 -14.35 34.51 33.71
C GLY A 295 -14.72 34.37 35.19
N ARG A 296 -13.75 34.68 36.05
CA ARG A 296 -13.96 35.11 37.44
C ARG A 296 -14.41 36.57 37.47
N THR A 297 -15.70 36.86 37.64
CA THR A 297 -16.21 38.15 38.17
C THR A 297 -17.62 37.98 38.73
N GLY A 298 -17.84 38.40 39.98
CA GLY A 298 -19.16 38.53 40.62
C GLY A 298 -19.26 37.77 41.93
#